data_AF-A0A501WRQ2-F1
#
_entry.id   AF-A0A501WRQ2-F1
#
_cell.length_a   1.000
_cell.length_b   1.000
_cell.length_c   1.000
_cell.angle_alpha   90.00
_cell.angle_beta   90.00
_cell.angle_gamma   90.00
#
_symmetry.space_group_name_H-M   'P 1'
#
loop_
_entity.id
_entity.type
_entity.pdbx_description
1 polymer ?
#
loop_
_entity_poly.entity_id
_entity_poly.type
_entity_poly.pdbx_seq_one_letter_code
_entity_poly.pdbx_strand_id
1 'polypeptide(L)'
;MIHAKSASIALSALAALGLAQAASAQEVKLTPEQIESNITADHEVDGKWFTKEDIPTFKVQEDGTVDWYTFSGFRRYNSECFVCHGPDGQGSTYAPALAKSMLRLDYYDVLGIVAGGKQQGNLVMPSFGDNKNVMCYLDDIYVYLKAMGMDAIPRGRPAKRADKPDAYKEQEDACMG
;
A
#
# COMPACT_ATOMS: atom_id res chain seq x y z
N MET A 1 65.24 51.35 6.26
CA MET A 1 64.51 50.07 6.32
C MET A 1 63.68 49.98 5.05
N ILE A 2 64.03 49.02 4.20
CA ILE A 2 63.58 48.89 2.80
C ILE A 2 62.57 47.73 2.73
N HIS A 3 61.68 47.81 1.74
CA HIS A 3 60.94 46.74 1.04
C HIS A 3 59.45 46.59 1.33
N ALA A 4 58.67 47.11 0.38
CA ALA A 4 57.38 46.62 -0.03
C ALA A 4 57.44 45.12 -0.40
N LYS A 5 56.32 44.40 -0.25
CA LYS A 5 55.95 43.25 -1.08
C LYS A 5 54.43 43.06 -1.14
N SER A 6 54.01 42.69 -2.34
CA SER A 6 52.66 42.62 -2.88
C SER A 6 51.93 41.30 -2.60
N ALA A 7 50.62 41.34 -2.89
CA ALA A 7 49.80 40.28 -3.52
C ALA A 7 49.44 39.02 -2.71
N SER A 8 48.14 38.71 -2.59
CA SER A 8 47.47 37.80 -3.54
C SER A 8 46.04 37.47 -3.12
N ILE A 9 45.22 37.30 -4.15
CA ILE A 9 43.81 36.92 -4.19
C ILE A 9 43.63 35.46 -3.73
N ALA A 10 42.57 35.17 -2.98
CA ALA A 10 41.89 33.88 -3.06
C ALA A 10 40.37 34.08 -2.89
N LEU A 11 39.69 34.11 -4.02
CA LEU A 11 38.25 34.03 -4.15
C LEU A 11 37.83 32.58 -3.81
N SER A 12 37.39 32.33 -2.59
CA SER A 12 36.81 31.04 -2.23
C SER A 12 35.41 30.96 -2.83
N ALA A 13 35.30 30.33 -3.99
CA ALA A 13 34.03 29.97 -4.60
C ALA A 13 33.25 29.08 -3.63
N LEU A 14 32.11 29.58 -3.15
CA LEU A 14 31.10 28.81 -2.45
C LEU A 14 30.46 27.87 -3.49
N ALA A 15 31.03 26.67 -3.65
CA ALA A 15 30.33 25.60 -4.34
C ALA A 15 29.19 25.13 -3.43
N ALA A 16 28.02 25.74 -3.60
CA ALA A 16 26.78 25.19 -3.07
C ALA A 16 26.56 23.85 -3.77
N LEU A 17 27.01 22.76 -3.15
CA LEU A 17 26.51 21.42 -3.43
C LEU A 17 25.03 21.44 -3.05
N GLY A 18 24.19 21.78 -4.01
CA GLY A 18 22.78 21.44 -3.96
C GLY A 18 22.69 19.92 -3.95
N LEU A 19 22.62 19.34 -2.75
CA LEU A 19 22.11 17.99 -2.60
C LEU A 19 20.69 18.02 -3.16
N ALA A 20 20.53 17.50 -4.37
CA ALA A 20 19.24 17.06 -4.85
C ALA A 20 18.71 16.06 -3.82
N GLN A 21 17.77 16.51 -2.99
CA GLN A 21 17.00 15.62 -2.14
C GLN A 21 16.24 14.69 -3.09
N ALA A 22 16.73 13.46 -3.21
CA ALA A 22 15.90 12.36 -3.66
C ALA A 22 14.65 12.40 -2.78
N ALA A 23 13.48 12.56 -3.39
CA ALA A 23 12.20 12.47 -2.69
C ALA A 23 12.15 11.09 -2.02
N SER A 24 12.40 11.05 -0.70
CA SER A 24 12.27 9.82 0.05
C SER A 24 10.79 9.45 0.05
N ALA A 25 10.49 8.16 -0.12
CA ALA A 25 9.19 7.61 0.18
C ALA A 25 8.89 7.97 1.65
N GLN A 26 8.01 8.95 1.87
CA GLN A 26 7.75 9.47 3.20
C GLN A 26 7.11 8.37 4.04
N GLU A 27 7.86 7.87 5.02
CA GLU A 27 7.44 6.85 5.97
C GLU A 27 6.13 7.28 6.63
N VAL A 28 5.12 6.40 6.63
CA VAL A 28 3.82 6.70 7.24
C VAL A 28 3.93 6.40 8.72
N LYS A 29 4.05 7.43 9.54
CA LYS A 29 4.03 7.30 11.00
C LYS A 29 2.59 7.26 11.50
N LEU A 30 2.14 6.08 11.91
CA LEU A 30 0.83 5.89 12.54
C LEU A 30 0.90 6.17 14.04
N THR A 31 -0.15 6.75 14.60
CA THR A 31 -0.36 6.83 16.05
C THR A 31 -0.77 5.45 16.61
N PRO A 32 -0.60 5.20 17.92
CA PRO A 32 -1.08 3.97 18.54
C PRO A 32 -2.58 3.72 18.31
N GLU A 33 -3.38 4.78 18.36
CA GLU A 33 -4.83 4.73 18.10
C GLU A 33 -5.12 4.28 16.66
N GLN A 34 -4.42 4.84 15.67
CA GLN A 34 -4.57 4.41 14.27
C GLN A 34 -4.11 2.97 14.02
N ILE A 35 -3.12 2.49 14.77
CA ILE A 35 -2.70 1.09 14.70
C ILE A 35 -3.81 0.20 15.27
N GLU A 36 -4.37 0.54 16.44
CA GLU A 36 -5.45 -0.23 17.04
C GLU A 36 -6.71 -0.25 16.15
N SER A 37 -7.14 0.91 15.65
CA SER A 37 -8.41 1.02 14.92
C SER A 37 -8.35 0.55 13.48
N ASN A 38 -7.22 0.73 12.78
CA ASN A 38 -7.11 0.45 11.36
C ASN A 38 -6.16 -0.71 11.02
N ILE A 39 -5.31 -1.19 11.92
CA ILE A 39 -4.32 -2.24 11.57
C ILE A 39 -4.51 -3.52 12.39
N THR A 40 -4.63 -3.40 13.71
CA THR A 40 -4.63 -4.54 14.62
C THR A 40 -5.84 -5.44 14.40
N ALA A 41 -5.59 -6.69 14.04
CA ALA A 41 -6.61 -7.72 13.98
C ALA A 41 -7.16 -8.01 15.39
N ASP A 42 -8.47 -7.90 15.55
CA ASP A 42 -9.21 -8.05 16.80
C ASP A 42 -10.03 -9.35 16.80
N HIS A 43 -10.87 -9.53 15.79
CA HIS A 43 -11.73 -10.71 15.66
C HIS A 43 -11.77 -11.25 14.23
N GLU A 44 -12.26 -12.48 14.11
CA GLU A 44 -12.31 -13.24 12.86
C GLU A 44 -13.74 -13.74 12.63
N VAL A 45 -14.19 -13.61 11.38
CA VAL A 45 -15.46 -14.15 10.91
C VAL A 45 -15.18 -14.82 9.57
N ASP A 46 -15.44 -16.12 9.49
CA ASP A 46 -15.39 -16.90 8.25
C ASP A 46 -14.03 -16.84 7.50
N GLY A 47 -12.95 -16.74 8.28
CA GLY A 47 -11.57 -16.61 7.83
C GLY A 47 -11.13 -15.19 7.47
N LYS A 48 -12.03 -14.20 7.53
CA LYS A 48 -11.72 -12.78 7.36
C LYS A 48 -11.46 -12.14 8.71
N TRP A 49 -10.38 -11.36 8.80
CA TRP A 49 -10.02 -10.64 10.01
C TRP A 49 -10.47 -9.19 9.96
N PHE A 50 -10.88 -8.68 11.12
CA PHE A 50 -11.36 -7.32 11.28
C PHE A 50 -10.66 -6.64 12.46
N THR A 51 -10.58 -5.32 12.41
CA THR A 51 -10.21 -4.51 13.56
C THR A 51 -11.39 -4.37 14.53
N LYS A 52 -11.16 -3.73 15.68
CA LYS A 52 -12.20 -3.43 16.67
C LYS A 52 -13.33 -2.52 16.13
N GLU A 53 -13.07 -1.81 15.03
CA GLU A 53 -14.03 -0.95 14.34
C GLU A 53 -14.67 -1.64 13.12
N ASP A 54 -14.58 -2.98 13.06
CA ASP A 54 -15.14 -3.78 11.97
C ASP A 54 -14.55 -3.46 10.58
N ILE A 55 -13.32 -2.93 10.54
CA ILE A 55 -12.60 -2.66 9.29
C ILE A 55 -11.80 -3.91 8.90
N PRO A 56 -11.88 -4.40 7.64
CA PRO A 56 -11.08 -5.53 7.19
C PRO A 56 -9.58 -5.30 7.42
N THR A 57 -8.88 -6.31 7.93
CA THR A 57 -7.44 -6.27 8.09
C THR A 57 -6.81 -7.63 7.82
N PHE A 58 -5.48 -7.66 7.76
CA PHE A 58 -4.71 -8.88 7.51
C PHE A 58 -4.37 -9.58 8.82
N LYS A 59 -4.09 -10.88 8.73
CA LYS A 59 -3.45 -11.65 9.81
C LYS A 59 -2.27 -12.44 9.26
N VAL A 60 -1.11 -12.29 9.91
CA VAL A 60 0.09 -13.07 9.65
C VAL A 60 0.42 -13.87 10.90
N GLN A 61 0.59 -15.18 10.75
CA GLN A 61 1.04 -16.07 11.83
C GLN A 61 2.55 -15.95 12.04
N GLU A 62 3.03 -16.37 13.22
CA GLU A 62 4.46 -16.31 13.56
C GLU A 62 5.37 -17.05 12.56
N ASP A 63 4.83 -18.09 11.92
CA ASP A 63 5.56 -18.90 10.94
C ASP A 63 5.54 -18.32 9.51
N GLY A 64 4.96 -17.13 9.33
CA GLY A 64 4.81 -16.42 8.06
C GLY A 64 3.58 -16.82 7.25
N THR A 65 2.68 -17.66 7.79
CA THR A 65 1.41 -18.00 7.12
C THR A 65 0.47 -16.79 7.13
N VAL A 66 0.09 -16.30 5.95
CA VAL A 66 -0.92 -15.24 5.81
C VAL A 66 -2.32 -15.83 5.80
N ASP A 67 -3.31 -15.06 6.25
CA ASP A 67 -4.72 -15.41 6.04
C ASP A 67 -5.06 -15.54 4.55
N TRP A 68 -6.16 -16.24 4.24
CA TRP A 68 -6.54 -16.50 2.85
C TRP A 68 -6.87 -15.21 2.09
N TYR A 69 -7.52 -14.23 2.72
CA TYR A 69 -7.89 -12.96 2.08
C TYR A 69 -6.66 -12.15 1.69
N THR A 70 -5.61 -12.12 2.52
CA THR A 70 -4.31 -11.53 2.17
C THR A 70 -3.66 -12.23 0.97
N PHE A 71 -3.68 -13.56 0.92
CA PHE A 71 -3.14 -14.30 -0.23
C PHE A 71 -3.97 -14.10 -1.51
N SER A 72 -5.30 -14.07 -1.39
CA SER A 72 -6.20 -13.75 -2.50
C SER A 72 -5.90 -12.35 -3.03
N GLY A 73 -5.79 -11.37 -2.12
CA GLY A 73 -5.47 -9.97 -2.42
C GLY A 73 -4.20 -9.80 -3.22
N PHE A 74 -3.14 -10.54 -2.89
CA PHE A 74 -1.92 -10.58 -3.69
C PHE A 74 -2.23 -10.94 -5.16
N ARG A 75 -3.02 -11.98 -5.41
CA ARG A 75 -3.36 -12.42 -6.78
C ARG A 75 -4.21 -11.40 -7.52
N ARG A 76 -5.21 -10.82 -6.84
CA ARG A 76 -6.14 -9.84 -7.42
C ARG A 76 -5.42 -8.54 -7.74
N TYR A 77 -4.60 -8.04 -6.83
CA TYR A 77 -3.73 -6.89 -7.05
C TYR A 77 -2.81 -7.09 -8.26
N ASN A 78 -2.17 -8.26 -8.37
CA ASN A 78 -1.29 -8.58 -9.48
C ASN A 78 -2.03 -8.79 -10.82
N SER A 79 -3.34 -8.98 -10.79
CA SER A 79 -4.15 -9.12 -12.01
C SER A 79 -4.65 -7.76 -12.50
N GLU A 80 -5.10 -6.91 -11.58
CA GLU A 80 -5.90 -5.72 -11.93
C GLU A 80 -5.17 -4.39 -11.66
N CYS A 81 -4.21 -4.35 -10.73
CA CYS A 81 -3.70 -3.08 -10.19
C CYS A 81 -2.20 -2.84 -10.46
N PHE A 82 -1.38 -3.91 -10.50
CA PHE A 82 0.08 -3.79 -10.53
C PHE A 82 0.61 -3.03 -11.76
N VAL A 83 -0.09 -3.12 -12.89
CA VAL A 83 0.32 -2.50 -14.16
C VAL A 83 0.55 -0.99 -14.02
N CYS A 84 -0.24 -0.33 -13.18
CA CYS A 84 -0.09 1.08 -12.87
C CYS A 84 0.60 1.30 -11.53
N HIS A 85 0.26 0.54 -10.50
CA HIS A 85 0.71 0.78 -9.12
C HIS A 85 2.01 0.05 -8.75
N GLY A 86 2.68 -0.57 -9.72
CA GLY A 86 3.97 -1.22 -9.55
C GLY A 86 3.89 -2.59 -8.88
N PRO A 87 5.01 -3.30 -8.75
CA PRO A 87 5.06 -4.53 -7.96
C PRO A 87 4.84 -4.22 -6.47
N ASP A 88 4.09 -5.10 -5.81
CA ASP A 88 3.85 -5.07 -4.35
C ASP A 88 3.21 -3.78 -3.80
N GLY A 89 2.54 -2.97 -4.63
CA GLY A 89 1.94 -1.70 -4.16
C GLY A 89 2.93 -0.56 -4.01
N GLN A 90 4.15 -0.67 -4.54
CA GLN A 90 5.23 0.30 -4.31
C GLN A 90 5.18 1.54 -5.20
N GLY A 91 4.20 1.62 -6.09
CA GLY A 91 4.02 2.74 -7.01
C GLY A 91 4.87 2.60 -8.26
N SER A 92 4.64 3.51 -9.19
CA SER A 92 5.40 3.65 -10.42
C SER A 92 5.59 5.13 -10.74
N THR A 93 6.20 5.43 -11.89
CA THR A 93 6.23 6.79 -12.44
C THR A 93 4.85 7.29 -12.85
N TYR A 94 3.85 6.40 -12.98
CA TYR A 94 2.50 6.72 -13.42
C TYR A 94 1.48 6.83 -12.28
N ALA A 95 1.59 5.98 -11.25
CA ALA A 95 0.59 5.89 -10.19
C ALA A 95 1.23 5.76 -8.78
N PRO A 96 0.55 6.20 -7.71
CA PRO A 96 1.11 6.24 -6.36
C PRO A 96 1.33 4.86 -5.75
N ALA A 97 2.16 4.81 -4.70
CA ALA A 97 2.38 3.63 -3.88
C ALA A 97 1.15 3.32 -3.02
N LEU A 98 0.38 2.31 -3.43
CA LEU A 98 -0.84 1.91 -2.72
C LEU A 98 -0.55 1.33 -1.34
N ALA A 99 0.56 0.62 -1.14
CA ALA A 99 0.94 0.06 0.16
C ALA A 99 0.96 1.16 1.24
N LYS A 100 1.53 2.33 0.94
CA LYS A 100 1.54 3.47 1.86
C LYS A 100 0.23 4.28 1.83
N SER A 101 -0.55 4.19 0.76
CA SER A 101 -1.87 4.84 0.67
C SER A 101 -2.90 4.18 1.60
N MET A 102 -2.89 2.84 1.72
CA MET A 102 -3.80 2.11 2.60
C MET A 102 -3.60 2.41 4.10
N LEU A 103 -2.45 2.98 4.47
CA LEU A 103 -2.19 3.43 5.84
C LEU A 103 -2.74 4.83 6.13
N ARG A 104 -3.08 5.60 5.09
CA ARG A 104 -3.52 7.00 5.20
C ARG A 104 -5.02 7.16 4.93
N LEU A 105 -5.55 6.35 4.02
CA LEU A 105 -6.96 6.34 3.65
C LEU A 105 -7.72 5.40 4.57
N ASP A 106 -8.93 5.78 4.94
CA ASP A 106 -9.87 4.82 5.53
C ASP A 106 -10.39 3.85 4.45
N TYR A 107 -11.05 2.78 4.89
CA TYR A 107 -11.58 1.76 3.98
C TYR A 107 -12.61 2.31 3.00
N TYR A 108 -13.47 3.23 3.43
CA TYR A 108 -14.56 3.78 2.61
C TYR A 108 -14.04 4.75 1.54
N ASP A 109 -12.98 5.50 1.84
CA ASP A 109 -12.23 6.28 0.86
C ASP A 109 -11.66 5.39 -0.24
N VAL A 110 -11.06 4.26 0.13
CA VAL A 110 -10.52 3.28 -0.84
C VAL A 110 -11.65 2.72 -1.70
N LEU A 111 -12.75 2.29 -1.08
CA LEU A 111 -13.94 1.83 -1.79
C LEU A 111 -14.46 2.88 -2.77
N GLY A 112 -14.62 4.12 -2.33
CA GLY A 112 -15.09 5.22 -3.17
C GLY A 112 -14.17 5.50 -4.36
N ILE A 113 -12.85 5.49 -4.13
CA ILE A 113 -11.84 5.70 -5.19
C ILE A 113 -11.83 4.53 -6.17
N VAL A 114 -11.88 3.28 -5.71
CA VAL A 114 -11.85 2.11 -6.60
C VAL A 114 -13.14 2.02 -7.41
N ALA A 115 -14.29 2.19 -6.76
CA ALA A 115 -15.59 2.12 -7.42
C ALA A 115 -15.81 3.31 -8.37
N GLY A 116 -15.46 4.53 -7.95
CA GLY A 116 -15.72 5.76 -8.71
C GLY A 116 -14.60 6.20 -9.66
N GLY A 117 -13.40 5.65 -9.51
CA GLY A 117 -12.20 6.18 -10.15
C GLY A 117 -11.73 7.49 -9.51
N LYS A 118 -10.61 8.02 -10.00
CA LYS A 118 -10.05 9.30 -9.51
C LYS A 118 -9.28 10.00 -10.61
N GLN A 119 -9.54 11.28 -10.81
CA GLN A 119 -8.81 12.10 -11.76
C GLN A 119 -8.12 13.28 -11.07
N GLN A 120 -6.85 13.51 -11.41
CA GLN A 120 -6.08 14.69 -11.01
C GLN A 120 -5.29 15.21 -12.22
N GLY A 121 -5.79 16.27 -12.85
CA GLY A 121 -5.25 16.76 -14.11
C GLY A 121 -5.31 15.67 -15.19
N ASN A 122 -4.15 15.26 -15.68
CA ASN A 122 -3.99 14.24 -16.72
C ASN A 122 -3.79 12.82 -16.16
N LEU A 123 -3.72 12.65 -14.83
CA LEU A 123 -3.64 11.34 -14.19
C LEU A 123 -5.06 10.84 -13.91
N VAL A 124 -5.39 9.67 -14.45
CA VAL A 124 -6.72 9.06 -14.34
C VAL A 124 -6.57 7.63 -13.83
N MET A 125 -7.12 7.37 -12.65
CA MET A 125 -7.44 6.03 -12.19
C MET A 125 -8.85 5.69 -12.69
N PRO A 126 -9.02 4.65 -13.53
CA PRO A 126 -10.33 4.27 -14.03
C PRO A 126 -11.24 3.78 -12.88
N SER A 127 -12.55 3.89 -13.09
CA SER A 127 -13.55 3.26 -12.23
C SER A 127 -13.55 1.75 -12.44
N PHE A 128 -13.63 1.02 -11.34
CA PHE A 128 -13.79 -0.44 -11.33
C PHE A 128 -15.15 -0.88 -10.76
N GLY A 129 -16.09 0.04 -10.54
CA GLY A 129 -17.38 -0.26 -9.89
C GLY A 129 -18.18 -1.39 -10.55
N ASP A 130 -18.10 -1.50 -11.88
CA ASP A 130 -18.77 -2.56 -12.65
C ASP A 130 -17.87 -3.79 -12.90
N ASN A 131 -16.60 -3.76 -12.49
CA ASN A 131 -15.67 -4.86 -12.67
C ASN A 131 -15.75 -5.81 -11.48
N LYS A 132 -16.50 -6.91 -11.63
CA LYS A 132 -16.60 -7.97 -10.61
C LYS A 132 -15.26 -8.59 -10.22
N ASN A 133 -14.26 -8.64 -11.12
CA ASN A 133 -12.92 -9.13 -10.80
C ASN A 133 -12.15 -8.22 -9.82
N VAL A 134 -12.65 -7.02 -9.57
CA VAL A 134 -12.16 -6.10 -8.53
C VAL A 134 -13.15 -6.03 -7.38
N MET A 135 -14.42 -5.68 -7.63
CA MET A 135 -15.36 -5.35 -6.57
C MET A 135 -15.75 -6.54 -5.68
N CYS A 136 -15.78 -7.76 -6.23
CA CYS A 136 -16.00 -8.96 -5.41
C CYS A 136 -14.82 -9.29 -4.48
N TYR A 137 -13.66 -8.68 -4.70
CA TYR A 137 -12.41 -8.96 -3.99
C TYR A 137 -11.74 -7.70 -3.44
N LEU A 138 -12.49 -6.61 -3.28
CA LEU A 138 -11.92 -5.34 -2.85
C LEU A 138 -11.28 -5.46 -1.46
N ASP A 139 -11.95 -6.16 -0.55
CA ASP A 139 -11.44 -6.43 0.80
C ASP A 139 -10.10 -7.16 0.74
N ASP A 140 -9.99 -8.17 -0.10
CA ASP A 140 -8.78 -8.96 -0.30
C ASP A 140 -7.62 -8.04 -0.74
N ILE A 141 -7.86 -7.22 -1.77
CA ILE A 141 -6.89 -6.26 -2.29
C ILE A 141 -6.47 -5.27 -1.20
N TYR A 142 -7.45 -4.76 -0.44
CA TYR A 142 -7.23 -3.81 0.66
C TYR A 142 -6.36 -4.40 1.76
N VAL A 143 -6.68 -5.60 2.28
CA VAL A 143 -5.91 -6.21 3.37
C VAL A 143 -4.50 -6.62 2.93
N TYR A 144 -4.33 -7.09 1.69
CA TYR A 144 -3.01 -7.36 1.11
C TYR A 144 -2.15 -6.10 1.06
N LEU A 145 -2.70 -5.00 0.52
CA LEU A 145 -1.97 -3.74 0.43
C LEU A 145 -1.66 -3.14 1.81
N LYS A 146 -2.52 -3.36 2.82
CA LYS A 146 -2.21 -3.02 4.22
C LYS A 146 -1.07 -3.84 4.78
N ALA A 147 -1.04 -5.15 4.53
CA ALA A 147 0.06 -6.01 4.95
C ALA A 147 1.39 -5.56 4.33
N MET A 148 1.39 -5.19 3.04
CA MET A 148 2.54 -4.56 2.38
C MET A 148 2.91 -3.21 2.99
N GLY A 149 1.92 -2.37 3.28
CA GLY A 149 2.11 -1.04 3.85
C GLY A 149 2.78 -1.07 5.21
N MET A 150 2.36 -2.01 6.05
CA MET A 150 2.90 -2.27 7.39
C MET A 150 4.21 -3.07 7.38
N ASP A 151 4.71 -3.44 6.19
CA ASP A 151 5.89 -4.29 6.04
C ASP A 151 5.75 -5.63 6.82
N ALA A 152 4.49 -6.10 6.97
CA ALA A 152 4.13 -7.30 7.74
C ALA A 152 4.38 -8.61 6.98
N ILE A 153 4.53 -8.52 5.66
CA ILE A 153 4.87 -9.62 4.77
C ILE A 153 6.04 -9.22 3.86
N PRO A 154 6.93 -10.14 3.48
CA PRO A 154 8.00 -9.85 2.53
C PRO A 154 7.42 -9.58 1.14
N ARG A 155 8.17 -8.83 0.33
CA ARG A 155 7.83 -8.58 -1.08
C ARG A 155 7.78 -9.86 -1.89
N GLY A 156 6.93 -9.87 -2.91
CA GLY A 156 6.69 -11.03 -3.77
C GLY A 156 5.53 -11.90 -3.28
N ARG A 157 5.41 -13.09 -3.89
CA ARG A 157 4.31 -14.01 -3.58
C ARG A 157 4.43 -14.54 -2.15
N PRO A 158 3.37 -14.43 -1.31
CA PRO A 158 3.36 -15.07 0.00
C PRO A 158 3.61 -16.58 -0.12
N ALA A 159 4.60 -17.10 0.61
CA ALA A 159 5.06 -18.48 0.50
C ALA A 159 4.10 -19.48 1.15
N LYS A 160 3.43 -19.05 2.23
CA LYS A 160 2.45 -19.83 2.99
C LYS A 160 1.14 -19.07 3.07
N ARG A 161 0.04 -19.79 3.14
CA ARG A 161 -1.31 -19.24 3.32
C ARG A 161 -2.17 -20.21 4.12
N ALA A 162 -3.16 -19.69 4.81
CA ALA A 162 -4.25 -20.49 5.34
C ALA A 162 -5.06 -21.14 4.19
N ASP A 163 -5.81 -22.18 4.51
CA ASP A 163 -6.75 -22.80 3.59
C ASP A 163 -7.86 -21.82 3.20
N LYS A 164 -8.40 -22.00 1.98
CA LYS A 164 -9.53 -21.21 1.49
C LYS A 164 -10.78 -21.61 2.29
N PRO A 165 -11.36 -20.70 3.10
CA PRO A 165 -12.57 -21.00 3.87
C PRO A 165 -13.74 -21.35 2.93
N ASP A 166 -14.68 -22.18 3.40
CA ASP A 166 -15.86 -22.52 2.61
C ASP A 166 -16.77 -21.31 2.40
N ALA A 167 -16.94 -20.48 3.43
CA ALA A 167 -17.66 -19.20 3.34
C ALA A 167 -17.07 -18.26 2.27
N TYR A 168 -15.74 -18.25 2.08
CA TYR A 168 -15.13 -17.49 0.99
C TYR A 168 -15.60 -18.03 -0.38
N LYS A 169 -15.67 -19.36 -0.57
CA LYS A 169 -16.12 -19.96 -1.84
C LYS A 169 -17.57 -19.56 -2.13
N GLU A 170 -18.43 -19.66 -1.12
CA GLU A 170 -19.83 -19.27 -1.22
C GLU A 170 -19.99 -17.77 -1.56
N GLN A 171 -19.22 -16.89 -0.89
CA GLN A 171 -19.21 -15.46 -1.19
C GLN A 171 -18.72 -15.19 -2.63
N GLU A 172 -17.63 -15.85 -3.04
CA GLU A 172 -17.05 -15.70 -4.38
C GLU A 172 -18.06 -16.12 -5.45
N ASP A 173 -18.67 -17.29 -5.32
CA ASP A 173 -19.68 -17.80 -6.24
C ASP A 173 -20.91 -16.86 -6.29
N ALA A 174 -21.42 -16.43 -5.14
CA ALA A 174 -22.57 -15.53 -5.07
C ALA A 174 -22.31 -14.16 -5.73
N CYS A 175 -21.10 -13.61 -5.61
CA CYS A 175 -20.77 -12.32 -6.19
C CYS A 175 -20.48 -12.43 -7.70
N MET A 176 -19.75 -13.47 -8.11
CA MET A 176 -19.33 -13.65 -9.49
C MET A 176 -20.49 -14.09 -10.39
N GLY A 177 -21.39 -14.94 -9.90
CA GLY A 177 -22.55 -15.47 -10.63
C GLY A 177 -22.26 -16.83 -11.25
#